data_AF-A0A967TD86-F1
#
_entry.id   AF-A0A967TD86-F1
#
_cell.length_a   1.000
_cell.length_b   1.000
_cell.length_c   1.000
_cell.angle_alpha   90.00
_cell.angle_beta   90.00
_cell.angle_gamma   90.00
#
_symmetry.space_group_name_H-M   'P 1'
#
loop_
_entity.id
_entity.type
_entity.pdbx_description
1 polymer ?
#
loop_
_entity_poly.entity_id
_entity_poly.type
_entity_poly.pdbx_seq_one_letter_code
_entity_poly.pdbx_strand_id
1 'polypeptide(L)'
;LWGVPGTLTCLVALTAAVVVLRTSPHRNVNRRLAGLLLLEGIFLATSVGAIFFVESEAAVRVLSVVAMSSLVASSLQYLALLGISIQTPLVAPFRSKRAFWVLMAIAAAGVAAVVLRPAAFVTEPYSPGWAPWNFQFAGLGQSVTQLHGLVYLYGF
;
A
#
# COMPACT_ATOMS: atom_id res chain seq x y z
N LEU A 1 3.30 -15.13 -18.65
CA LEU A 1 2.06 -15.01 -17.84
C LEU A 1 2.32 -14.38 -16.46
N TRP A 2 3.33 -13.49 -16.33
CA TRP A 2 3.78 -13.00 -15.02
C TRP A 2 2.83 -12.00 -14.34
N GLY A 3 1.96 -11.29 -15.09
CA GLY A 3 0.97 -10.37 -14.52
C GLY A 3 -0.31 -11.03 -13.99
N VAL A 4 -0.52 -12.34 -14.24
CA VAL A 4 -1.74 -13.05 -13.83
C VAL A 4 -1.84 -13.18 -12.30
N PRO A 5 -0.79 -13.63 -11.58
CA PRO A 5 -0.83 -13.68 -10.11
C PRO A 5 -1.14 -12.32 -9.47
N GLY A 6 -0.50 -11.23 -9.93
CA GLY A 6 -0.74 -9.90 -9.37
C GLY A 6 -2.17 -9.41 -9.59
N THR A 7 -2.75 -9.69 -10.76
CA THR A 7 -4.14 -9.34 -11.08
C THR A 7 -5.13 -10.14 -10.23
N LEU A 8 -4.90 -11.44 -10.06
CA LEU A 8 -5.76 -12.29 -9.22
C LEU A 8 -5.70 -11.88 -7.75
N THR A 9 -4.51 -11.60 -7.22
CA THR A 9 -4.37 -11.13 -5.82
C THR A 9 -5.07 -9.79 -5.60
N CYS A 10 -5.01 -8.88 -6.58
CA CYS A 10 -5.79 -7.64 -6.53
C CYS A 10 -7.30 -7.91 -6.45
N LEU A 11 -7.84 -8.76 -7.33
CA LEU A 11 -9.27 -9.09 -7.35
C LEU A 11 -9.72 -9.72 -6.03
N VAL A 12 -8.90 -10.60 -5.45
CA VAL A 12 -9.16 -11.20 -4.13
C VAL A 12 -9.15 -10.14 -3.03
N ALA A 13 -8.14 -9.25 -3.01
CA ALA A 13 -8.04 -8.19 -2.02
C ALA A 13 -9.24 -7.21 -2.09
N LEU A 14 -9.64 -6.80 -3.30
CA LEU A 14 -10.81 -5.95 -3.52
C LEU A 14 -12.11 -6.63 -3.07
N THR A 15 -12.28 -7.90 -3.41
CA THR A 15 -13.46 -8.68 -3.02
C THR A 15 -13.52 -8.83 -1.51
N ALA A 16 -12.40 -9.15 -0.86
CA ALA A 16 -12.28 -9.23 0.59
C ALA A 16 -12.61 -7.89 1.26
N ALA A 17 -12.11 -6.77 0.73
CA ALA A 17 -12.42 -5.44 1.24
C ALA A 17 -13.94 -5.16 1.23
N VAL A 18 -14.64 -5.48 0.13
CA VAL A 18 -16.09 -5.31 0.02
C VAL A 18 -16.84 -6.20 1.00
N VAL A 19 -16.43 -7.46 1.16
CA VAL A 19 -17.03 -8.39 2.13
C VAL A 19 -16.86 -7.86 3.54
N VAL A 20 -15.65 -7.46 3.94
CA VAL A 20 -15.34 -6.92 5.27
C VAL A 20 -16.13 -5.63 5.56
N LEU A 21 -16.34 -4.75 4.57
CA LEU A 21 -17.19 -3.57 4.74
C LEU A 21 -18.65 -3.92 5.09
N ARG A 22 -19.13 -5.08 4.65
CA ARG A 22 -20.52 -5.53 4.85
C ARG A 22 -20.72 -6.33 6.14
N THR A 23 -19.66 -6.74 6.84
CA THR A 23 -19.79 -7.52 8.08
C THR A 23 -20.01 -6.64 9.32
N SER A 24 -20.89 -7.11 10.23
CA SER A 24 -21.48 -6.28 11.30
C SER A 24 -20.74 -6.24 12.64
N PRO A 25 -20.18 -7.33 13.22
CA PRO A 25 -19.47 -7.19 14.49
C PRO A 25 -18.19 -6.38 14.26
N HIS A 26 -17.93 -5.39 15.12
CA HIS A 26 -16.74 -4.52 15.11
C HIS A 26 -16.59 -3.58 13.88
N ARG A 27 -17.66 -2.86 13.50
CA ARG A 27 -17.69 -1.90 12.37
C ARG A 27 -16.45 -1.01 12.21
N ASN A 28 -15.85 -0.51 13.29
CA ASN A 28 -14.67 0.34 13.19
C ASN A 28 -13.40 -0.43 12.79
N VAL A 29 -13.20 -1.65 13.29
CA VAL A 29 -12.09 -2.53 12.90
C VAL A 29 -12.26 -2.92 11.43
N ASN A 30 -13.45 -3.36 11.05
CA ASN A 30 -13.75 -3.79 9.69
C ASN A 30 -13.57 -2.66 8.67
N ARG A 31 -13.99 -1.43 8.99
CA ARG A 31 -13.76 -0.27 8.11
C ARG A 31 -12.28 0.01 7.88
N ARG A 32 -11.44 -0.11 8.91
CA ARG A 32 -9.99 0.11 8.78
C ARG A 32 -9.33 -1.03 8.02
N LEU A 33 -9.69 -2.27 8.34
CA LEU A 33 -9.21 -3.44 7.60
C LEU A 33 -9.59 -3.38 6.12
N ALA A 34 -10.82 -2.99 5.80
CA ALA A 34 -11.24 -2.82 4.42
C ALA A 34 -10.49 -1.70 3.69
N GLY A 35 -10.25 -0.57 4.34
CA GLY A 35 -9.43 0.51 3.78
C GLY A 35 -7.99 0.05 3.50
N LEU A 36 -7.43 -0.76 4.40
CA LEU A 36 -6.11 -1.35 4.23
C LEU A 36 -6.07 -2.35 3.05
N LEU A 37 -7.01 -3.29 3.00
CA LEU A 37 -7.14 -4.26 1.91
C LEU A 37 -7.34 -3.57 0.55
N LEU A 38 -8.05 -2.44 0.51
CA LEU A 38 -8.19 -1.62 -0.68
C LEU A 38 -6.84 -1.05 -1.13
N LEU A 39 -6.06 -0.46 -0.21
CA LEU A 39 -4.74 0.10 -0.51
C LEU A 39 -3.74 -0.98 -0.96
N GLU A 40 -3.75 -2.14 -0.32
CA GLU A 40 -2.93 -3.28 -0.74
C GLU A 40 -3.35 -3.81 -2.12
N GLY A 41 -4.65 -3.90 -2.37
CA GLY A 41 -5.19 -4.25 -3.67
C GLY A 41 -4.73 -3.30 -4.76
N ILE A 42 -4.77 -1.98 -4.51
CA ILE A 42 -4.26 -0.95 -5.45
C ILE A 42 -2.75 -1.11 -5.64
N PHE A 43 -1.98 -1.26 -4.56
CA PHE A 43 -0.54 -1.45 -4.62
C PHE A 43 -0.17 -2.66 -5.49
N LEU A 44 -0.76 -3.82 -5.24
CA LEU A 44 -0.49 -5.05 -5.99
C LEU A 44 -0.95 -4.95 -7.44
N ALA A 45 -2.12 -4.36 -7.69
CA ALA A 45 -2.60 -4.09 -9.04
C ALA A 45 -1.58 -3.26 -9.82
N THR A 46 -1.06 -2.20 -9.21
CA THR A 46 -0.24 -1.20 -9.90
C THR A 46 1.25 -1.53 -9.92
N SER A 47 1.73 -2.47 -9.10
CA SER A 47 3.15 -2.89 -9.08
C SER A 47 3.40 -4.29 -9.64
N VAL A 48 2.42 -5.20 -9.57
CA VAL A 48 2.58 -6.61 -9.95
C VAL A 48 1.50 -7.09 -10.95
N GLY A 49 0.51 -6.26 -11.26
CA GLY A 49 -0.55 -6.57 -12.23
C GLY A 49 -0.44 -5.75 -13.51
N ALA A 50 -1.03 -4.55 -13.49
CA ALA A 50 -1.20 -3.64 -14.62
C ALA A 50 0.10 -3.34 -15.38
N ILE A 51 1.25 -3.28 -14.71
CA ILE A 51 2.55 -2.96 -15.34
C ILE A 51 2.94 -3.97 -16.42
N PHE A 52 2.48 -5.22 -16.29
CA PHE A 52 2.76 -6.28 -17.25
C PHE A 52 1.94 -6.19 -18.53
N PHE A 53 0.88 -5.38 -18.55
CA PHE A 53 -0.05 -5.26 -19.67
C PHE A 53 -0.01 -3.89 -20.35
N VAL A 54 0.73 -2.94 -19.76
CA VAL A 54 0.81 -1.56 -20.25
C VAL A 54 2.09 -1.38 -21.05
N GLU A 55 1.95 -0.93 -22.29
CA GLU A 55 3.07 -0.69 -23.21
C GLU A 55 3.61 0.74 -23.13
N SER A 56 2.84 1.68 -22.56
CA SER A 56 3.26 3.08 -22.45
C SER A 56 4.14 3.32 -21.24
N GLU A 57 5.36 3.82 -21.46
CA GLU A 57 6.28 4.23 -20.40
C GLU A 57 5.65 5.29 -19.47
N ALA A 58 4.94 6.27 -20.04
CA ALA A 58 4.28 7.32 -19.28
C ALA A 58 3.21 6.75 -18.33
N ALA A 59 2.43 5.77 -18.79
CA ALA A 59 1.44 5.10 -17.95
C ALA A 59 2.11 4.28 -16.84
N VAL A 60 3.25 3.63 -17.11
CA VAL A 60 4.02 2.92 -16.07
C VAL A 60 4.60 3.88 -15.02
N ARG A 61 5.07 5.07 -15.42
CA ARG A 61 5.48 6.13 -14.48
C ARG A 61 4.33 6.55 -13.56
N VAL A 62 3.12 6.65 -14.07
CA VAL A 62 1.94 6.95 -13.23
C VAL A 62 1.64 5.78 -12.29
N LEU A 63 1.65 4.54 -12.79
CA LEU A 63 1.37 3.36 -11.99
C LEU A 63 2.40 3.16 -10.87
N SER A 64 3.68 3.42 -11.11
CA SER A 64 4.72 3.31 -10.07
C SER A 64 4.52 4.34 -8.95
N VAL A 65 4.11 5.57 -9.30
CA VAL A 65 3.76 6.61 -8.32
C VAL A 65 2.52 6.22 -7.52
N VAL A 66 1.49 5.66 -8.15
CA VAL A 66 0.29 5.17 -7.47
C VAL A 66 0.63 4.00 -6.54
N ALA A 67 1.44 3.05 -7.00
CA ALA A 67 1.90 1.92 -6.20
C ALA A 67 2.64 2.41 -4.95
N MET A 68 3.65 3.26 -5.13
CA MET A 68 4.44 3.80 -4.04
C MET A 68 3.60 4.62 -3.06
N SER A 69 2.68 5.45 -3.55
CA SER A 69 1.75 6.22 -2.71
C SER A 69 0.86 5.31 -1.87
N SER A 70 0.36 4.23 -2.48
CA SER A 70 -0.47 3.23 -1.80
C SER A 70 0.32 2.49 -0.71
N LEU A 71 1.59 2.15 -0.97
CA LEU A 71 2.50 1.52 -0.01
C LEU A 71 2.84 2.44 1.18
N VAL A 72 3.09 3.72 0.94
CA VAL A 72 3.31 4.72 2.00
C VAL A 72 2.07 4.83 2.87
N ALA A 73 0.89 4.96 2.25
CA ALA A 73 -0.37 5.07 2.97
C ALA A 73 -0.68 3.79 3.77
N SER A 74 -0.52 2.61 3.18
CA SER A 74 -0.85 1.33 3.82
C SER A 74 0.00 1.08 5.07
N SER A 75 1.30 1.42 5.04
CA SER A 75 2.21 1.27 6.17
C SER A 75 1.72 1.98 7.44
N LEU A 76 1.13 3.18 7.28
CA LEU A 76 0.60 3.97 8.39
C LEU A 76 -0.83 3.54 8.77
N GLN A 77 -1.62 3.07 7.80
CA GLN A 77 -2.93 2.47 8.07
C GLN A 77 -2.80 1.17 8.87
N TYR A 78 -1.75 0.38 8.65
CA TYR A 78 -1.44 -0.80 9.46
C TYR A 78 -1.27 -0.44 10.93
N LEU A 79 -0.46 0.58 11.25
CA LEU A 79 -0.28 1.03 12.64
C LEU A 79 -1.60 1.49 13.27
N ALA A 80 -2.44 2.19 12.50
CA ALA A 80 -3.77 2.60 12.94
C ALA A 80 -4.71 1.40 13.16
N LEU A 81 -4.61 0.35 12.36
CA LEU A 81 -5.37 -0.89 12.53
C LEU A 81 -4.88 -1.67 13.76
N LEU A 82 -3.57 -1.88 13.90
CA LEU A 82 -2.96 -2.56 15.05
C LEU A 82 -3.38 -1.91 16.38
N GLY A 83 -3.41 -0.59 16.42
CA GLY A 83 -3.87 0.17 17.59
C GLY A 83 -5.27 -0.23 18.08
N ILE A 84 -6.20 -0.54 17.17
CA ILE A 84 -7.58 -0.90 17.54
C ILE A 84 -7.82 -2.41 17.62
N SER A 85 -7.02 -3.21 16.92
CA SER A 85 -7.22 -4.66 16.82
C SER A 85 -6.51 -5.44 17.94
N ILE A 86 -5.42 -4.90 18.49
CA ILE A 86 -4.56 -5.62 19.45
C ILE A 86 -4.59 -4.95 20.82
N GLN A 87 -4.75 -5.75 21.88
CA GLN A 87 -4.80 -5.29 23.27
C GLN A 87 -3.45 -5.42 24.03
N THR A 88 -2.33 -5.07 23.40
CA THR A 88 -1.00 -5.11 24.03
C THR A 88 -0.48 -3.71 24.40
N PRO A 89 0.45 -3.57 25.36
CA PRO A 89 1.07 -2.28 25.70
C PRO A 89 1.83 -1.65 24.53
N LEU A 90 2.41 -2.48 23.65
CA LEU A 90 3.21 -2.03 22.50
C LEU A 90 2.42 -1.15 21.52
N VAL A 91 1.13 -1.41 21.34
CA VAL A 91 0.27 -0.65 20.42
C VAL A 91 -0.54 0.45 21.11
N ALA A 92 -0.38 0.62 22.43
CA ALA A 92 -1.11 1.61 23.21
C ALA A 92 -0.97 3.05 22.67
N PRO A 93 0.19 3.51 22.18
CA PRO A 93 0.33 4.85 21.60
C PRO A 93 -0.60 5.12 20.41
N PHE A 94 -0.97 4.07 19.65
CA PHE A 94 -1.78 4.18 18.43
C PHE A 94 -3.30 4.12 18.68
N ARG A 95 -3.73 3.92 19.93
CA ARG A 95 -5.15 3.79 20.29
C ARG A 95 -5.94 5.10 20.24
N SER A 96 -5.26 6.23 20.38
CA SER A 96 -5.93 7.52 20.53
C SER A 96 -6.44 8.08 19.19
N LYS A 97 -7.54 8.85 19.24
CA LYS A 97 -8.05 9.61 18.08
C LYS A 97 -7.01 10.61 17.56
N ARG A 98 -6.20 11.18 18.46
CA ARG A 98 -5.09 12.08 18.09
C ARG A 98 -4.02 11.34 17.29
N ALA A 99 -3.58 10.17 17.76
CA ALA A 99 -2.60 9.36 17.05
C ALA A 99 -3.11 8.97 15.65
N PHE A 100 -4.38 8.60 15.53
CA PHE A 100 -4.99 8.34 14.21
C PHE A 100 -4.84 9.53 13.26
N TRP A 101 -5.24 10.74 13.67
CA TRP A 101 -5.14 11.92 12.80
C TRP A 101 -3.70 12.30 12.47
N VAL A 102 -2.77 12.12 13.41
CA VAL A 102 -1.34 12.30 13.16
C VAL A 102 -0.86 11.31 12.09
N LEU A 103 -1.22 10.03 12.19
CA LEU A 103 -0.89 9.03 11.18
C LEU A 103 -1.50 9.37 9.81
N MET A 104 -2.74 9.88 9.76
CA MET A 104 -3.38 10.31 8.51
C MET A 104 -2.65 11.51 7.88
N ALA A 105 -2.25 12.49 8.70
CA ALA A 105 -1.51 13.66 8.23
C ALA A 105 -0.13 13.26 7.70
N ILE A 106 0.58 12.36 8.39
CA ILE A 106 1.86 11.82 7.94
C ILE A 106 1.68 11.03 6.63
N ALA A 107 0.63 10.23 6.51
CA ALA A 107 0.33 9.49 5.28
C ALA A 107 0.07 10.43 4.10
N ALA A 108 -0.75 11.46 4.30
CA ALA A 108 -1.02 12.47 3.28
C ALA A 108 0.24 13.23 2.87
N ALA A 109 1.08 13.61 3.84
CA ALA A 109 2.36 14.27 3.56
C ALA A 109 3.32 13.34 2.79
N GLY A 110 3.38 12.06 3.16
CA GLY A 110 4.19 11.06 2.46
C GLY A 110 3.72 10.82 1.03
N VAL A 111 2.41 10.70 0.80
CA VAL A 111 1.82 10.61 -0.55
C VAL A 111 2.14 11.86 -1.37
N ALA A 112 1.99 13.05 -0.79
CA ALA A 112 2.34 14.30 -1.45
C ALA A 112 3.83 14.34 -1.82
N ALA A 113 4.72 13.84 -0.96
CA ALA A 113 6.15 13.76 -1.25
C ALA A 113 6.45 12.81 -2.42
N VAL A 114 5.79 11.65 -2.49
CA VAL A 114 5.93 10.72 -3.62
C VAL A 114 5.49 11.37 -4.93
N VAL A 115 4.35 12.05 -4.93
CA VAL A 115 3.81 12.72 -6.13
C VAL A 115 4.69 13.89 -6.58
N LEU A 116 5.19 14.70 -5.63
CA LEU A 116 6.00 15.88 -5.95
C LEU A 116 7.45 15.54 -6.32
N ARG A 117 7.98 14.42 -5.83
CA ARG A 117 9.39 14.02 -6.04
C ARG A 117 9.51 12.51 -6.30
N PRO A 118 8.91 11.98 -7.39
CA PRO A 118 8.85 10.54 -7.64
C PRO A 118 10.23 9.89 -7.76
N ALA A 119 11.21 10.58 -8.33
CA ALA A 119 12.57 10.09 -8.51
C ALA A 119 13.31 9.77 -7.17
N ALA A 120 12.84 10.30 -6.05
CA ALA A 120 13.39 9.98 -4.72
C ALA A 120 12.86 8.65 -4.16
N PHE A 121 11.84 8.06 -4.79
CA PHE A 121 11.13 6.87 -4.30
C PHE A 121 11.12 5.70 -5.29
N VAL A 122 11.05 5.98 -6.59
CA VAL A 122 11.02 4.96 -7.64
C VAL A 122 12.05 5.28 -8.71
N THR A 123 12.67 4.24 -9.27
CA THR A 123 13.57 4.38 -10.41
C THR A 123 12.79 4.78 -11.66
N GLU A 124 13.54 5.20 -12.68
CA GLU A 124 12.98 5.26 -14.03
C GLU A 124 12.52 3.86 -14.48
N PRO A 125 11.47 3.78 -15.32
CA PRO A 125 11.05 2.52 -15.90
C PRO A 125 12.16 1.92 -16.76
N TYR A 126 12.31 0.61 -16.70
CA TYR A 126 13.26 -0.15 -17.51
C TYR A 126 12.61 -1.42 -18.03
N SER A 127 13.15 -2.01 -19.10
CA SER A 127 12.60 -3.23 -19.70
C SER A 127 13.48 -4.44 -19.35
N PRO A 128 13.03 -5.35 -18.44
CA PRO A 128 13.84 -6.45 -17.96
C PRO A 128 13.75 -7.73 -18.82
N GLY A 129 13.17 -7.67 -20.02
CA GLY A 129 13.03 -8.80 -20.95
C GLY A 129 11.85 -9.76 -20.66
N TRP A 130 11.29 -9.74 -19.45
CA TRP A 130 10.11 -10.55 -19.06
C TRP A 130 8.81 -9.75 -18.93
N ALA A 131 8.89 -8.42 -19.05
CA ALA A 131 7.76 -7.48 -19.11
C ALA A 131 8.11 -6.31 -20.03
N PRO A 132 7.12 -5.61 -20.60
CA PRO A 132 7.36 -4.39 -21.37
C PRO A 132 8.14 -3.36 -20.55
N TRP A 133 7.71 -3.18 -19.30
CA TRP A 133 8.30 -2.25 -18.35
C TRP A 133 8.31 -2.81 -16.94
N ASN A 134 9.25 -2.33 -16.14
CA ASN A 134 9.34 -2.54 -14.71
C ASN A 134 9.92 -1.29 -14.03
N PHE A 135 9.81 -1.21 -12.71
CA PHE A 135 10.46 -0.20 -11.90
C PHE A 135 10.98 -0.82 -10.61
N GLN A 136 11.88 -0.11 -9.93
CA GLN A 136 12.35 -0.50 -8.60
C GLN A 136 12.07 0.63 -7.62
N PHE A 137 11.95 0.27 -6.35
CA PHE A 137 11.98 1.27 -5.28
C PHE A 137 13.42 1.74 -5.08
N ALA A 138 13.61 3.05 -4.98
CA ALA A 138 14.92 3.68 -4.83
C ALA A 138 14.92 4.62 -3.62
N GLY A 139 16.08 4.80 -3.00
CA GLY A 139 16.28 5.76 -1.91
C GLY A 139 15.21 5.62 -0.81
N LEU A 140 14.38 6.65 -0.67
CA LEU A 140 13.32 6.69 0.35
C LEU A 140 12.25 5.62 0.12
N GLY A 141 11.98 5.24 -1.13
CA GLY A 141 10.99 4.20 -1.44
C GLY A 141 11.42 2.82 -0.94
N GLN A 142 12.72 2.53 -0.98
CA GLN A 142 13.27 1.30 -0.42
C GLN A 142 13.12 1.28 1.11
N SER A 143 13.40 2.39 1.79
CA SER A 143 13.19 2.52 3.23
C SER A 143 11.73 2.34 3.64
N VAL A 144 10.79 2.90 2.86
CA VAL A 144 9.34 2.69 3.09
C VAL A 144 8.97 1.23 2.91
N THR A 145 9.49 0.55 1.88
CA THR A 145 9.22 -0.87 1.64
C THR A 145 9.73 -1.74 2.79
N GLN A 146 10.92 -1.44 3.31
CA GLN A 146 11.46 -2.13 4.49
C GLN A 146 10.63 -1.87 5.74
N LEU A 147 10.21 -0.62 5.96
CA LEU A 147 9.31 -0.28 7.06
C LEU A 147 7.97 -1.03 6.94
N HIS A 148 7.41 -1.11 5.73
CA HIS A 148 6.20 -1.87 5.46
C HIS A 148 6.38 -3.35 5.83
N GLY A 149 7.49 -3.96 5.41
CA GLY A 149 7.84 -5.33 5.78
C GLY A 149 7.98 -5.53 7.29
N LEU A 150 8.61 -4.59 8.00
CA LEU A 150 8.72 -4.63 9.47
C LEU A 150 7.35 -4.52 10.15
N VAL A 151 6.47 -3.64 9.67
CA VAL A 151 5.11 -3.50 10.20
C VAL A 151 4.30 -4.77 9.97
N TYR A 152 4.50 -5.45 8.83
CA TYR A 152 3.86 -6.73 8.52
C TYR A 152 4.28 -7.85 9.50
N LEU A 153 5.53 -7.84 10.01
CA LEU A 153 6.00 -8.82 11.02
C LEU A 153 5.24 -8.72 12.36
N TYR A 154 4.64 -7.57 12.68
CA TYR A 154 3.85 -7.41 13.92
C TYR A 154 2.36 -7.77 13.73
N GLY A 155 1.94 -8.16 12.53
CA GLY A 155 0.57 -8.56 12.20
C GLY A 155 0.31 -10.07 12.28
N PHE A 156 1.33 -10.88 12.59
CA PHE A 156 1.25 -12.34 12.76
C PHE A 156 1.64 -12.76 14.18
#